data_AF-B4FTK4-F1
#
_entry.id   AF-B4FTK4-F1
#
_cell.length_a   1.000
_cell.length_b   1.000
_cell.length_c   1.000
_cell.angle_alpha   90.00
_cell.angle_beta   90.00
_cell.angle_gamma   90.00
#
_symmetry.space_group_name_H-M   'P 1'
#
loop_
_entity.id
_entity.type
_entity.pdbx_description
1 polymer ?
#
loop_
_entity_poly.entity_id
_entity_poly.type
_entity_poly.pdbx_seq_one_letter_code
_entity_poly.pdbx_strand_id
1 'polypeptide(L)'
;MNHDTQSCMDPNVMEAKVVVSSCGHDGPFGATGVKRLQDIGMISAVPGMKALDMNAAEDEIVRLTREVVPGMIVTGMEVAEIDGAPRMGPTFGAMMISGQKAAHLALKALGRPNAVDGTIPEVSPALREEFVIASKDDEVVDA
;
A
#
# COMPACT_ATOMS: atom_id res chain seq x y z
N MET A 1 -21.14 -6.71 -10.56
CA MET A 1 -21.08 -7.98 -9.81
C MET A 1 -22.47 -8.58 -9.79
N ASN A 2 -22.62 -9.89 -9.98
CA ASN A 2 -23.90 -10.56 -10.27
C ASN A 2 -24.69 -11.00 -9.00
N HIS A 3 -24.39 -10.41 -7.85
CA HIS A 3 -25.05 -10.74 -6.57
C HIS A 3 -26.57 -10.45 -6.58
N ASP A 4 -27.06 -9.61 -7.49
CA ASP A 4 -28.49 -9.31 -7.66
C ASP A 4 -29.21 -10.20 -8.69
N THR A 5 -28.49 -11.12 -9.34
CA THR A 5 -29.01 -11.91 -10.49
C THR A 5 -29.14 -13.40 -10.19
N GLN A 6 -28.81 -13.84 -8.98
CA GLN A 6 -28.83 -15.24 -8.54
C GLN A 6 -29.27 -15.30 -7.07
N SER A 7 -29.52 -16.52 -6.57
CA SER A 7 -29.62 -16.76 -5.12
C SER A 7 -28.30 -16.40 -4.41
N CYS A 8 -28.32 -16.34 -3.07
CA CYS A 8 -27.13 -16.05 -2.28
C CYS A 8 -25.95 -16.97 -2.67
N MET A 9 -24.79 -16.37 -2.91
CA MET A 9 -23.53 -17.04 -3.25
C MET A 9 -22.48 -16.59 -2.24
N ASP A 10 -22.31 -17.38 -1.18
CA ASP A 10 -21.37 -17.06 -0.11
C ASP A 10 -19.92 -17.11 -0.62
N PRO A 11 -19.04 -16.22 -0.13
CA PRO A 11 -17.62 -16.25 -0.48
C PRO A 11 -16.86 -17.34 0.28
N ASN A 12 -15.63 -17.63 -0.15
CA ASN A 12 -14.65 -18.41 0.62
C ASN A 12 -13.75 -17.48 1.44
N VAL A 13 -12.91 -18.03 2.32
CA VAL A 13 -12.00 -17.28 3.20
C VAL A 13 -10.54 -17.68 3.00
N MET A 14 -9.63 -16.75 3.24
CA MET A 14 -8.17 -16.96 3.22
C MET A 14 -7.54 -16.28 4.43
N GLU A 15 -6.88 -17.06 5.28
CA GLU A 15 -6.10 -16.54 6.40
C GLU A 15 -4.69 -16.13 5.92
N ALA A 16 -4.18 -15.02 6.45
CA ALA A 16 -2.84 -14.52 6.17
C ALA A 16 -2.23 -13.85 7.41
N LYS A 17 -0.91 -13.94 7.56
CA LYS A 17 -0.19 -13.20 8.62
C LYS A 17 -0.14 -11.69 8.36
N VAL A 18 -0.01 -11.32 7.08
CA VAL A 18 0.07 -9.95 6.59
C VAL A 18 -0.64 -9.90 5.24
N VAL A 19 -1.46 -8.89 5.02
CA VAL A 19 -2.13 -8.59 3.74
C VAL A 19 -1.49 -7.33 3.16
N VAL A 20 -1.16 -7.36 1.86
CA VAL A 20 -0.73 -6.17 1.12
C VAL A 20 -1.86 -5.78 0.16
N SER A 21 -2.55 -4.69 0.47
CA SER A 21 -3.62 -4.12 -0.36
C SER A 21 -3.04 -3.18 -1.40
N SER A 22 -3.30 -3.51 -2.66
CA SER A 22 -2.79 -2.80 -3.84
C SER A 22 -3.91 -2.61 -4.88
N CYS A 23 -5.13 -2.32 -4.41
CA CYS A 23 -6.35 -2.31 -5.22
C CYS A 23 -6.49 -1.09 -6.16
N GLY A 24 -5.44 -0.27 -6.30
CA GLY A 24 -5.50 0.97 -7.08
C GLY A 24 -6.40 2.05 -6.46
N HIS A 25 -6.68 3.10 -7.22
CA HIS A 25 -7.53 4.21 -6.79
C HIS A 25 -9.03 3.91 -6.98
N ASP A 26 -9.91 4.83 -6.58
CA ASP A 26 -11.37 4.67 -6.60
C ASP A 26 -11.94 4.19 -7.95
N GLY A 27 -12.99 3.38 -7.88
CA GLY A 27 -13.65 2.67 -8.97
C GLY A 27 -14.43 1.44 -8.48
N PRO A 28 -15.05 0.65 -9.36
CA PRO A 28 -15.89 -0.50 -8.98
C PRO A 28 -15.17 -1.60 -8.16
N PHE A 29 -13.87 -1.73 -8.36
CA PHE A 29 -12.98 -2.64 -7.60
C PHE A 29 -11.85 -1.86 -6.89
N GLY A 30 -11.82 -0.55 -7.12
CA GLY A 30 -10.76 0.34 -6.73
C GLY A 30 -10.80 0.64 -5.24
N ALA A 31 -9.64 0.65 -4.60
CA ALA A 31 -9.49 1.02 -3.20
C ALA A 31 -10.36 0.19 -2.22
N THR A 32 -10.62 -1.07 -2.58
CA THR A 32 -11.50 -1.96 -1.82
C THR A 32 -11.02 -2.13 -0.37
N GLY A 33 -9.70 -2.22 -0.16
CA GLY A 33 -9.12 -2.43 1.16
C GLY A 33 -9.38 -1.24 2.09
N VAL A 34 -8.99 -0.05 1.67
CA VAL A 34 -9.12 1.17 2.50
C VAL A 34 -10.58 1.57 2.74
N LYS A 35 -11.45 1.44 1.73
CA LYS A 35 -12.90 1.65 1.90
C LYS A 35 -13.49 0.68 2.90
N ARG A 36 -13.08 -0.60 2.85
CA ARG A 36 -13.57 -1.59 3.80
C ARG A 36 -13.11 -1.28 5.22
N LEU A 37 -11.89 -0.79 5.42
CA LEU A 37 -11.41 -0.35 6.74
C LEU A 37 -12.26 0.79 7.31
N GLN A 38 -12.68 1.74 6.47
CA GLN A 38 -13.60 2.81 6.87
C GLN A 38 -14.98 2.26 7.24
N ASP A 39 -15.57 1.39 6.41
CA ASP A 39 -16.90 0.81 6.64
C ASP A 39 -17.00 0.04 7.97
N ILE A 40 -15.91 -0.57 8.41
CA ILE A 40 -15.85 -1.32 9.68
C ILE A 40 -15.32 -0.47 10.85
N GLY A 41 -15.01 0.81 10.63
CA GLY A 41 -14.58 1.75 11.67
C GLY A 41 -13.14 1.55 12.16
N MET A 42 -12.27 0.91 11.38
CA MET A 42 -10.85 0.76 11.71
C MET A 42 -10.01 2.00 11.35
N ILE A 43 -10.49 2.83 10.42
CA ILE A 43 -9.93 4.14 10.09
C ILE A 43 -11.05 5.18 10.09
N SER A 44 -10.70 6.44 10.29
CA SER A 44 -11.67 7.52 10.45
C SER A 44 -12.27 7.99 9.10
N ALA A 45 -11.44 8.06 8.06
CA ALA A 45 -11.83 8.59 6.76
C ALA A 45 -11.01 8.00 5.61
N VAL A 46 -11.60 8.04 4.42
CA VAL A 46 -10.92 7.88 3.12
C VAL A 46 -11.14 9.20 2.36
N PRO A 47 -10.25 10.20 2.51
CA PRO A 47 -10.44 11.54 1.94
C PRO A 47 -10.50 11.53 0.40
N GLY A 48 -9.95 10.50 -0.24
CA GLY A 48 -9.98 10.30 -1.67
C GLY A 48 -8.80 10.95 -2.39
N MET A 49 -8.40 10.34 -3.52
CA MET A 49 -7.31 10.83 -4.35
C MET A 49 -7.53 12.27 -4.86
N LYS A 50 -6.51 13.12 -4.74
CA LYS A 50 -6.56 14.52 -5.21
C LYS A 50 -6.27 14.67 -6.71
N ALA A 51 -6.27 15.93 -7.17
CA ALA A 51 -5.89 16.31 -8.52
C ALA A 51 -4.45 15.87 -8.88
N LEU A 52 -4.13 15.96 -10.17
CA LEU A 52 -2.83 15.49 -10.69
C LEU A 52 -1.72 16.49 -10.38
N ASP A 53 -0.69 16.02 -9.69
CA ASP A 53 0.62 16.66 -9.53
C ASP A 53 1.67 15.55 -9.51
N MET A 54 2.33 15.33 -10.64
CA MET A 54 3.29 14.23 -10.80
C MET A 54 4.45 14.28 -9.81
N ASN A 55 5.02 15.46 -9.59
CA ASN A 55 6.22 15.60 -8.75
C ASN A 55 5.88 15.30 -7.29
N ALA A 56 4.78 15.87 -6.79
CA ALA A 56 4.33 15.59 -5.42
C ALA A 56 3.82 14.15 -5.26
N ALA A 57 3.03 13.66 -6.21
CA ALA A 57 2.40 12.34 -6.13
C ALA A 57 3.42 11.20 -6.02
N GLU A 58 4.46 11.20 -6.85
CA GLU A 58 5.37 10.05 -6.87
C GLU A 58 6.13 9.89 -5.55
N ASP A 59 6.59 11.00 -4.97
CA ASP A 59 7.27 11.01 -3.67
C ASP A 59 6.31 10.69 -2.52
N GLU A 60 5.10 11.29 -2.52
CA GLU A 60 4.11 11.07 -1.47
C GLU A 60 3.67 9.61 -1.38
N ILE A 61 3.39 8.95 -2.51
CA ILE A 61 2.94 7.55 -2.52
C ILE A 61 4.01 6.62 -1.94
N VAL A 62 5.27 6.81 -2.32
CA VAL A 62 6.37 6.02 -1.76
C VAL A 62 6.50 6.27 -0.27
N ARG A 63 6.46 7.54 0.16
CA ARG A 63 6.57 7.92 1.57
C ARG A 63 5.45 7.33 2.43
N LEU A 64 4.20 7.43 1.96
CA LEU A 64 3.00 7.06 2.71
C LEU A 64 2.67 5.55 2.67
N THR A 65 3.32 4.78 1.80
CA THR A 65 3.23 3.31 1.81
C THR A 65 3.67 2.75 3.17
N ARG A 66 2.75 2.12 3.89
CA ARG A 66 2.93 1.68 5.29
C ARG A 66 1.98 0.56 5.67
N GLU A 67 2.22 -0.03 6.83
CA GLU A 67 1.20 -0.79 7.56
C GLU A 67 0.18 0.19 8.16
N VAL A 68 -1.04 0.21 7.61
CA VAL A 68 -2.07 1.19 7.97
C VAL A 68 -2.79 0.77 9.25
N VAL A 69 -3.06 -0.53 9.38
CA VAL A 69 -3.56 -1.17 10.60
C VAL A 69 -2.79 -2.46 10.81
N PRO A 70 -2.70 -3.00 12.04
CA PRO A 70 -1.97 -4.23 12.30
C PRO A 70 -2.41 -5.37 11.37
N GLY A 71 -1.48 -5.90 10.59
CA GLY A 71 -1.69 -6.98 9.61
C GLY A 71 -2.06 -6.52 8.20
N MET A 72 -2.23 -5.22 7.91
CA MET A 72 -2.59 -4.73 6.58
C MET A 72 -1.71 -3.55 6.12
N ILE A 73 -0.93 -3.80 5.09
CA ILE A 73 -0.10 -2.81 4.38
C ILE A 73 -0.86 -2.29 3.17
N VAL A 74 -0.81 -0.99 2.93
CA VAL A 74 -1.39 -0.35 1.74
C VAL A 74 -0.27 0.19 0.86
N THR A 75 -0.37 -0.05 -0.45
CA THR A 75 0.65 0.29 -1.44
C THR A 75 0.03 0.74 -2.77
N GLY A 76 0.84 1.40 -3.60
CA GLY A 76 0.43 1.93 -4.89
C GLY A 76 -0.63 3.03 -4.77
N MET A 77 -1.46 3.17 -5.80
CA MET A 77 -2.47 4.24 -5.86
C MET A 77 -3.57 4.16 -4.80
N GLU A 78 -3.73 3.02 -4.11
CA GLU A 78 -4.67 2.91 -3.00
C GLU A 78 -4.22 3.78 -1.80
N VAL A 79 -2.92 4.06 -1.68
CA VAL A 79 -2.36 5.02 -0.70
C VAL A 79 -2.93 6.42 -0.91
N ALA A 80 -3.13 6.84 -2.18
CA ALA A 80 -3.69 8.15 -2.48
C ALA A 80 -5.12 8.34 -1.95
N GLU A 81 -5.88 7.26 -1.85
CA GLU A 81 -7.28 7.29 -1.41
C GLU A 81 -7.38 7.49 0.11
N ILE A 82 -6.56 6.77 0.87
CA ILE A 82 -6.54 6.88 2.34
C ILE A 82 -5.86 8.16 2.82
N ASP A 83 -4.81 8.63 2.15
CA ASP A 83 -4.04 9.79 2.62
C ASP A 83 -4.39 11.10 1.87
N GLY A 84 -5.21 11.02 0.82
CA GLY A 84 -5.58 12.18 0.02
C GLY A 84 -4.39 12.77 -0.74
N ALA A 85 -3.53 11.92 -1.28
CA ALA A 85 -2.37 12.33 -2.06
C ALA A 85 -2.78 12.74 -3.50
N PRO A 86 -1.99 13.60 -4.18
CA PRO A 86 -2.15 13.85 -5.61
C PRO A 86 -1.95 12.57 -6.43
N ARG A 87 -2.48 12.56 -7.66
CA ARG A 87 -2.26 11.46 -8.62
C ARG A 87 -1.11 11.78 -9.56
N MET A 88 -0.39 10.76 -10.06
CA MET A 88 0.71 10.95 -11.03
C MET A 88 0.32 10.71 -12.49
N GLY A 89 -0.82 10.10 -12.79
CA GLY A 89 -1.21 9.85 -14.19
C GLY A 89 -0.32 8.79 -14.86
N PRO A 90 0.16 9.00 -16.11
CA PRO A 90 0.84 7.95 -16.89
C PRO A 90 2.35 7.83 -16.61
N THR A 91 2.75 7.89 -15.34
CA THR A 91 4.10 7.52 -14.87
C THR A 91 3.98 6.41 -13.82
N PHE A 92 5.00 5.57 -13.68
CA PHE A 92 4.92 4.29 -12.97
C PHE A 92 6.01 4.10 -11.92
N GLY A 93 6.94 5.06 -11.75
CA GLY A 93 8.07 4.94 -10.83
C GLY A 93 7.61 4.72 -9.40
N ALA A 94 6.65 5.54 -8.94
CA ALA A 94 6.07 5.42 -7.62
C ALA A 94 5.43 4.05 -7.37
N MET A 95 4.79 3.43 -8.36
CA MET A 95 4.16 2.12 -8.19
C MET A 95 5.21 1.03 -7.96
N MET A 96 6.31 1.07 -8.70
CA MET A 96 7.40 0.10 -8.55
C MET A 96 8.07 0.24 -7.18
N ILE A 97 8.43 1.47 -6.79
CA ILE A 97 9.13 1.73 -5.53
C ILE A 97 8.21 1.54 -4.32
N SER A 98 6.94 1.94 -4.41
CA SER A 98 5.93 1.68 -3.39
C SER A 98 5.73 0.18 -3.17
N GLY A 99 5.63 -0.61 -4.24
CA GLY A 99 5.50 -2.07 -4.14
C GLY A 99 6.74 -2.73 -3.51
N GLN A 100 7.94 -2.26 -3.87
CA GLN A 100 9.18 -2.74 -3.25
C GLN A 100 9.24 -2.40 -1.76
N LYS A 101 8.87 -1.17 -1.37
CA LYS A 101 8.76 -0.77 0.04
C LYS A 101 7.74 -1.62 0.79
N ALA A 102 6.57 -1.88 0.21
CA ALA A 102 5.55 -2.75 0.79
C ALA A 102 6.06 -4.18 1.03
N ALA A 103 6.86 -4.73 0.11
CA ALA A 103 7.49 -6.04 0.30
C ALA A 103 8.46 -6.05 1.49
N HIS A 104 9.27 -5.00 1.67
CA HIS A 104 10.16 -4.90 2.83
C HIS A 104 9.41 -4.67 4.14
N LEU A 105 8.31 -3.92 4.13
CA LEU A 105 7.40 -3.80 5.28
C LEU A 105 6.77 -5.16 5.65
N ALA A 106 6.36 -5.95 4.65
CA ALA A 106 5.83 -7.29 4.89
C ALA A 106 6.91 -8.23 5.47
N LEU A 107 8.15 -8.15 4.99
CA LEU A 107 9.27 -8.91 5.56
C LEU A 107 9.53 -8.50 7.03
N LYS A 108 9.49 -7.20 7.31
CA LYS A 108 9.59 -6.65 8.67
C LYS A 108 8.49 -7.20 9.59
N ALA A 109 7.23 -7.12 9.16
CA ALA A 109 6.08 -7.64 9.92
C ALA A 109 6.17 -9.17 10.15
N LEU A 110 6.83 -9.91 9.24
CA LEU A 110 7.10 -11.33 9.39
C LEU A 110 8.35 -11.66 10.23
N GLY A 111 9.07 -10.66 10.75
CA GLY A 111 10.30 -10.83 11.51
C GLY A 111 11.47 -11.35 10.67
N ARG A 112 11.49 -11.01 9.36
CA ARG A 112 12.52 -11.44 8.41
C ARG A 112 13.49 -10.29 8.09
N PRO A 113 14.72 -10.62 7.63
CA PRO A 113 15.65 -9.62 7.11
C PRO A 113 14.98 -8.74 6.05
N ASN A 114 15.13 -7.43 6.20
CA ASN A 114 14.43 -6.44 5.39
C ASN A 114 15.23 -5.14 5.29
N ALA A 115 14.94 -4.33 4.26
CA ALA A 115 15.67 -3.11 4.01
C ALA A 115 15.29 -1.96 4.95
N VAL A 116 14.07 -1.97 5.49
CA VAL A 116 13.56 -0.93 6.41
C VAL A 116 14.39 -0.90 7.69
N ASP A 117 14.69 -2.07 8.25
CA ASP A 117 15.52 -2.21 9.45
C ASP A 117 17.03 -2.31 9.13
N GLY A 118 17.42 -2.24 7.85
CA GLY A 118 18.82 -2.39 7.43
C GLY A 118 19.41 -3.77 7.73
N THR A 119 18.58 -4.80 7.83
CA THR A 119 18.97 -6.17 8.25
C THR A 119 19.27 -7.11 7.07
N ILE A 120 19.23 -6.60 5.83
CA ILE A 120 19.59 -7.39 4.65
C ILE A 120 21.08 -7.76 4.76
N PRO A 121 21.45 -9.05 4.79
CA PRO A 121 22.85 -9.46 4.79
C PRO A 121 23.53 -8.97 3.50
N GLU A 122 24.83 -8.63 3.55
CA GLU A 122 25.59 -8.26 2.35
C GLU A 122 25.38 -9.32 1.25
N VAL A 123 24.62 -8.95 0.22
CA VAL A 123 24.26 -9.88 -0.83
C VAL A 123 25.36 -9.89 -1.88
N SER A 124 25.55 -11.05 -2.53
CA SER A 124 26.50 -11.22 -3.63
C SER A 124 26.29 -10.15 -4.72
N PRO A 125 27.29 -9.85 -5.57
CA PRO A 125 27.21 -8.78 -6.58
C PRO A 125 25.99 -8.85 -7.52
N ALA A 126 25.35 -10.02 -7.64
CA ALA A 126 24.15 -10.24 -8.44
C ALA A 126 22.84 -9.73 -7.80
N LEU A 127 22.86 -9.39 -6.51
CA LEU A 127 21.70 -8.94 -5.72
C LEU A 127 21.89 -7.52 -5.14
N ARG A 128 22.82 -6.73 -5.72
CA ARG A 128 22.88 -5.28 -5.46
C ARG A 128 21.66 -4.60 -6.07
N GLU A 129 20.52 -4.71 -5.38
CA GLU A 129 19.48 -3.70 -5.48
C GLU A 129 19.87 -2.59 -4.50
N GLU A 130 20.38 -1.47 -5.01
CA GLU A 130 20.51 -0.24 -4.25
C GLU A 130 19.09 0.23 -3.87
N PHE A 131 18.54 -0.34 -2.80
CA PHE A 131 17.35 0.19 -2.17
C PHE A 131 17.74 1.45 -1.39
N VAL A 132 17.80 2.57 -2.10
CA VAL A 132 17.84 3.88 -1.47
C VAL A 132 16.41 4.18 -1.04
N ILE A 133 16.10 3.93 0.24
CA ILE A 133 14.85 4.39 0.84
C ILE A 133 14.82 5.92 0.70
N ALA A 134 14.04 6.43 -0.25
CA ALA A 134 13.92 7.87 -0.49
C ALA A 134 13.29 8.62 0.70
N SER A 135 12.57 7.92 1.59
CA SER A 135 11.97 8.49 2.79
C SER A 135 12.24 7.61 4.01
N LYS A 136 13.22 8.01 4.84
CA LYS A 136 13.58 7.32 6.09
C LYS A 136 12.62 7.64 7.25
N ASP A 137 11.55 8.36 6.97
CA ASP A 137 10.67 8.89 8.00
C ASP A 137 9.81 7.75 8.57
N ASP A 138 10.17 7.29 9.77
CA ASP A 138 9.43 6.35 10.62
C ASP A 138 8.14 6.98 11.19
N GLU A 139 7.58 8.00 10.55
CA GLU A 139 6.35 8.63 11.01
C GLU A 139 5.17 7.71 10.72
N VAL A 140 4.60 7.17 11.80
CA VAL A 140 3.21 6.74 11.82
C VAL A 140 2.38 7.98 11.49
N VAL A 141 1.99 8.12 10.23
CA VAL A 141 0.99 9.09 9.81
C VAL A 141 -0.37 8.56 10.24
N ASP A 142 -0.95 9.22 11.24
CA ASP A 142 -2.32 8.97 11.70
C ASP A 142 -3.28 9.12 10.50
N ALA A 143 -4.09 8.08 10.27
CA ALA A 143 -5.13 8.04 9.25
C ALA A 143 -6.50 8.48 9.80
#